data_AF-A0AAW4IB09-F1
#
_entry.id   AF-A0AAW4IB09-F1
#
_cell.length_a   1.000
_cell.length_b   1.000
_cell.length_c   1.000
_cell.angle_alpha   90.00
_cell.angle_beta   90.00
_cell.angle_gamma   90.00
#
_symmetry.space_group_name_H-M   'P 1'
#
loop_
_entity.id
_entity.type
_entity.pdbx_description
1 polymer ?
#
loop_
_entity_poly.entity_id
_entity_poly.type
_entity_poly.pdbx_seq_one_letter_code
_entity_poly.pdbx_strand_id
1 'polypeptide(L)'
;MPRRRVSLADLHRTAVGQGQALLGTVPAEAPRALGGFDTHGISQHTHPTVADISECLFFSPGDGRIWLQDQRMILLHSEALGSLRRELIDSIGLDKARGLLTRAGYVSGARDARLVRQQWPDAEPTAAAMAGTRLHALEGVVQVEVVHARYNAELGEYDGEFIWHNSSEDDEHIAAYGVGGSPACWMQVGYATGYVSTLFGRMIVFREVECRSSGAAHCRVVGKSAELWDDPEQDLFYLNAQDFVGTPPATLPTSMPAGAQGKVRTTYLGVPPGKAASSNAGAAADPTAHATMVGASSAFNAACHMLQRVAPTAATVLFTGESGVGKEMFASMLHRISPRSSQPFVAINCAAIPETLVESELFGVERGAYTGAGTSRPGRFERAHDGTLFLDEIGTLSLVAQGKLLRALQEGEVERVGGTRTVRVDVRLVAATNVDLRQAVREGTFREDLFYRLNVFPIHLPPLRDRRDDIPLLMSHFLAHYQRKHQRQVPGFSQAAVKAMFHYPFPGNIRELQNLIERAVILATDGEPIEPHHLFAGGEQSG
;
A
#
# COMPACT_ATOMS: atom_id res chain seq x y z
N MET A 1 -32.66 -11.24 -22.18
CA MET A 1 -32.18 -12.61 -21.90
C MET A 1 -30.81 -12.49 -21.24
N PRO A 2 -30.57 -13.06 -20.05
CA PRO A 2 -29.21 -13.19 -19.54
C PRO A 2 -28.42 -14.07 -20.52
N ARG A 3 -27.38 -13.51 -21.16
CA ARG A 3 -26.57 -14.23 -22.15
C ARG A 3 -25.70 -15.27 -21.41
N ARG A 4 -25.67 -16.49 -21.95
CA ARG A 4 -25.05 -17.66 -21.33
C ARG A 4 -23.54 -17.46 -21.17
N ARG A 5 -23.05 -17.41 -19.93
CA ARG A 5 -21.62 -17.57 -19.60
C ARG A 5 -21.25 -19.05 -19.79
N VAL A 6 -20.07 -19.34 -20.32
CA VAL A 6 -19.55 -20.70 -20.47
C VAL A 6 -18.30 -20.81 -19.60
N SER A 7 -18.28 -21.72 -18.62
CA SER A 7 -17.09 -21.95 -17.80
C SER A 7 -16.03 -22.74 -18.59
N LEU A 8 -14.76 -22.64 -18.19
CA LEU A 8 -13.70 -23.46 -18.77
C LEU A 8 -14.00 -24.97 -18.60
N ALA A 9 -14.59 -25.34 -17.47
CA ALA A 9 -15.06 -26.71 -17.23
C ALA A 9 -16.18 -27.13 -18.19
N ASP A 10 -17.09 -26.23 -18.59
CA ASP A 10 -18.12 -26.52 -19.58
C ASP A 10 -17.53 -26.79 -20.97
N LEU A 11 -16.49 -26.04 -21.36
CA LEU A 11 -15.77 -26.29 -22.61
C LEU A 11 -15.12 -27.68 -22.58
N HIS A 12 -14.51 -28.06 -21.44
CA HIS A 12 -13.92 -29.38 -21.25
C HIS A 12 -14.96 -30.50 -21.30
N ARG A 13 -16.10 -30.34 -20.62
CA ARG A 13 -17.23 -31.30 -20.65
C ARG A 13 -17.83 -31.45 -22.05
N THR A 14 -17.92 -30.36 -22.81
CA THR A 14 -18.45 -30.38 -24.18
C THR A 14 -17.47 -31.07 -25.15
N ALA A 15 -16.16 -30.89 -24.96
CA ALA A 15 -15.12 -31.58 -25.75
C ALA A 15 -15.08 -33.10 -25.50
N VAL A 16 -15.38 -33.54 -24.29
CA VAL A 16 -15.45 -34.98 -23.93
C VAL A 16 -16.77 -35.63 -24.40
N GLY A 17 -17.86 -34.86 -24.50
CA GLY A 17 -19.18 -35.35 -24.94
C GLY A 17 -19.38 -35.46 -26.47
N GLN A 18 -18.52 -34.85 -27.28
CA GLN A 18 -18.58 -34.88 -28.75
C GLN A 18 -17.36 -35.62 -29.32
N GLY A 19 -17.34 -36.95 -29.22
CA GLY A 19 -16.21 -37.75 -29.74
C GLY A 19 -16.19 -37.89 -31.26
N GLN A 20 -15.16 -37.37 -31.93
CA GLN A 20 -14.36 -38.13 -32.93
C GLN A 20 -13.07 -37.42 -33.39
N ALA A 21 -11.95 -38.09 -33.11
CA ALA A 21 -10.71 -38.23 -33.89
C ALA A 21 -10.14 -37.01 -34.63
N LEU A 22 -9.16 -36.33 -34.01
CA LEU A 22 -8.03 -35.69 -34.68
C LEU A 22 -6.91 -35.49 -33.64
N LEU A 23 -6.11 -36.53 -33.43
CA LEU A 23 -4.67 -36.51 -33.07
C LEU A 23 -4.23 -37.97 -32.88
N GLY A 24 -3.18 -38.35 -33.60
CA GLY A 24 -2.69 -39.73 -33.68
C GLY A 24 -2.31 -40.32 -32.33
N THR A 25 -2.41 -41.64 -32.26
CA THR A 25 -1.96 -42.49 -31.16
C THR A 25 -0.55 -42.09 -30.69
N VAL A 26 -0.47 -41.51 -29.48
CA VAL A 26 0.79 -41.43 -28.73
C VAL A 26 1.00 -42.80 -28.07
N PRO A 27 2.18 -43.43 -28.20
CA PRO A 27 2.43 -44.74 -27.60
C PRO A 27 2.32 -44.68 -26.08
N ALA A 28 1.71 -45.71 -25.50
CA ALA A 28 1.64 -45.93 -24.07
C ALA A 28 3.02 -46.33 -23.54
N GLU A 29 3.87 -45.34 -23.24
CA GLU A 29 5.07 -45.51 -22.40
C GLU A 29 5.52 -44.12 -21.91
N ALA A 30 4.91 -43.65 -20.81
CA ALA A 30 5.48 -42.58 -20.01
C ALA A 30 6.45 -43.20 -18.98
N PRO A 31 7.69 -42.71 -18.85
CA PRO A 31 8.66 -43.29 -17.94
C PRO A 31 8.21 -43.10 -16.49
N ARG A 32 8.27 -44.19 -15.72
CA ARG A 32 8.27 -44.20 -14.26
C ARG A 32 9.38 -43.29 -13.74
N ALA A 33 9.06 -42.05 -13.43
CA ALA A 33 9.92 -41.12 -12.70
C ALA A 33 9.09 -40.19 -11.80
N LEU A 34 8.20 -40.79 -10.98
CA LEU A 34 7.59 -40.13 -9.83
C LEU A 34 7.62 -41.14 -8.69
N GLY A 35 8.83 -41.42 -8.24
CA GLY A 35 9.10 -42.28 -7.09
C GLY A 35 10.01 -41.52 -6.15
N GLY A 36 9.41 -40.93 -5.12
CA GLY A 36 10.12 -40.45 -3.94
C GLY A 36 9.98 -38.96 -3.65
N PHE A 37 8.79 -38.51 -3.25
CA PHE A 37 8.66 -37.40 -2.31
C PHE A 37 7.42 -37.60 -1.44
N ASP A 38 7.57 -37.34 -0.15
CA ASP A 38 6.59 -37.56 0.89
C ASP A 38 5.66 -36.34 1.00
N THR A 39 4.43 -36.48 0.49
CA THR A 39 3.36 -35.46 0.51
C THR A 39 2.43 -35.64 1.70
N HIS A 40 2.91 -36.12 2.85
CA HIS A 40 2.08 -36.26 4.05
C HIS A 40 1.55 -34.88 4.51
N GLY A 41 0.35 -34.50 4.03
CA GLY A 41 -0.43 -33.38 4.54
C GLY A 41 -1.40 -32.72 3.57
N ILE A 42 -1.10 -32.65 2.26
CA ILE A 42 -1.94 -31.91 1.30
C ILE A 42 -2.29 -32.82 0.13
N SER A 43 -3.46 -33.44 0.22
CA SER A 43 -4.04 -34.22 -0.86
C SER A 43 -4.38 -33.32 -2.06
N GLN A 44 -4.10 -33.76 -3.28
CA GLN A 44 -4.59 -33.11 -4.52
C GLN A 44 -6.13 -32.99 -4.56
N HIS A 45 -6.83 -33.66 -3.64
CA HIS A 45 -8.28 -33.66 -3.47
C HIS A 45 -8.81 -32.61 -2.48
N THR A 46 -7.95 -31.83 -1.81
CA THR A 46 -8.42 -30.79 -0.89
C THR A 46 -8.85 -29.55 -1.66
N HIS A 47 -10.10 -29.14 -1.45
CA HIS A 47 -10.71 -27.96 -2.08
C HIS A 47 -10.06 -26.65 -1.59
N PRO A 48 -9.90 -25.64 -2.47
CA PRO A 48 -10.37 -25.63 -3.86
C PRO A 48 -9.36 -26.23 -4.83
N THR A 49 -9.76 -27.33 -5.49
CA THR A 49 -8.99 -28.06 -6.50
C THR A 49 -8.84 -27.24 -7.78
N VAL A 50 -7.97 -27.70 -8.70
CA VAL A 50 -7.83 -27.08 -10.03
C VAL A 50 -9.16 -27.09 -10.79
N ALA A 51 -9.99 -28.13 -10.61
CA ALA A 51 -11.31 -28.19 -11.23
C ALA A 51 -12.25 -27.10 -10.67
N ASP A 52 -12.29 -26.93 -9.35
CA ASP A 52 -13.13 -25.90 -8.71
C ASP A 52 -12.73 -24.49 -9.16
N ILE A 53 -11.43 -24.23 -9.25
CA ILE A 53 -10.90 -22.95 -9.70
C ILE A 53 -11.18 -22.74 -11.20
N SER A 54 -11.11 -23.80 -12.02
CA SER A 54 -11.44 -23.72 -13.46
C SER A 54 -12.93 -23.45 -13.70
N GLU A 55 -13.82 -23.88 -12.81
CA GLU A 55 -15.24 -23.52 -12.85
C GLU A 55 -15.50 -22.04 -12.57
N CYS A 56 -14.52 -21.34 -11.99
CA CYS A 56 -14.59 -19.90 -11.74
C CYS A 56 -14.24 -19.06 -12.98
N LEU A 57 -13.60 -19.63 -14.01
CA LEU A 57 -13.19 -18.91 -15.21
C LEU A 57 -14.27 -19.02 -16.30
N PHE A 58 -14.85 -17.88 -16.68
CA PHE A 58 -15.93 -17.80 -17.65
C PHE A 58 -15.52 -16.98 -18.88
N PHE A 59 -15.78 -17.53 -20.06
CA PHE A 59 -15.71 -16.81 -21.31
C PHE A 59 -17.12 -16.47 -21.79
N SER A 60 -17.34 -15.23 -22.17
CA SER A 60 -18.57 -14.72 -22.77
C SER A 60 -18.24 -14.11 -24.14
N PRO A 61 -18.05 -14.95 -25.19
CA PRO A 61 -17.67 -14.45 -26.51
C PRO A 61 -18.69 -13.48 -27.10
N GLY A 62 -19.98 -13.64 -26.75
CA GLY A 62 -21.06 -12.78 -27.23
C GLY A 62 -21.06 -11.36 -26.66
N ASP A 63 -20.29 -11.06 -25.61
CA ASP A 63 -20.08 -9.71 -25.09
C ASP A 63 -18.60 -9.29 -25.03
N GLY A 64 -17.69 -10.17 -25.47
CA GLY A 64 -16.25 -9.92 -25.50
C GLY A 64 -15.59 -9.93 -24.12
N ARG A 65 -16.17 -10.62 -23.13
CA ARG A 65 -15.67 -10.62 -21.75
C ARG A 65 -15.21 -11.99 -21.25
N ILE A 66 -14.08 -11.98 -20.58
CA ILE A 66 -13.52 -13.02 -19.72
C ILE A 66 -13.72 -12.58 -18.28
N TRP A 67 -14.14 -13.52 -17.43
CA TRP A 67 -14.40 -13.30 -16.02
C TRP A 67 -13.75 -14.38 -15.19
N LEU A 68 -13.16 -14.02 -14.06
CA LEU A 68 -12.82 -14.93 -12.98
C LEU A 68 -13.79 -14.61 -11.83
N GLN A 69 -14.84 -15.42 -11.68
CA GLN A 69 -16.06 -15.09 -10.94
C GLN A 69 -16.64 -13.73 -11.36
N ASP A 70 -16.58 -12.74 -10.49
CA ASP A 70 -17.08 -11.38 -10.71
C ASP A 70 -15.97 -10.39 -11.10
N GLN A 71 -14.73 -10.87 -11.22
CA GLN A 71 -13.60 -10.05 -11.66
C GLN A 71 -13.45 -10.07 -13.18
N ARG A 72 -13.34 -8.88 -13.77
CA ARG A 72 -13.13 -8.73 -15.22
C ARG A 72 -11.68 -9.04 -15.56
N MET A 73 -11.47 -10.05 -16.41
CA MET A 73 -10.15 -10.48 -16.86
C MET A 73 -9.89 -10.09 -18.31
N ILE A 74 -8.61 -9.98 -18.68
CA ILE A 74 -8.18 -9.84 -20.08
C ILE A 74 -7.12 -10.90 -20.38
N LEU A 75 -7.10 -11.39 -21.62
CA LEU A 75 -6.06 -12.29 -22.11
C LEU A 75 -5.09 -11.45 -22.95
N LEU A 76 -3.81 -11.43 -22.56
CA LEU A 76 -2.75 -10.67 -23.21
C LEU A 76 -1.60 -11.61 -23.60
N HIS A 77 -0.88 -11.26 -24.67
CA HIS A 77 0.33 -11.98 -25.08
C HIS A 77 1.47 -11.67 -24.09
N SER A 78 2.28 -12.68 -23.73
CA SER A 78 3.44 -12.50 -22.85
C SER A 78 4.43 -11.48 -23.42
N GLU A 79 4.68 -11.52 -24.74
CA GLU A 79 5.60 -10.62 -25.44
C GLU A 79 5.18 -9.14 -25.33
N ALA A 80 3.87 -8.87 -25.29
CA ALA A 80 3.36 -7.51 -25.10
C ALA A 80 3.65 -7.01 -23.67
N LEU A 81 3.50 -7.89 -22.67
CA LEU A 81 3.87 -7.59 -21.29
C LEU A 81 5.39 -7.44 -21.13
N GLY A 82 6.18 -8.29 -21.79
CA GLY A 82 7.64 -8.19 -21.87
C GLY A 82 8.10 -6.87 -22.50
N SER A 83 7.43 -6.43 -23.57
CA SER A 83 7.69 -5.12 -24.21
C SER A 83 7.38 -3.96 -23.28
N LEU A 84 6.21 -3.97 -22.62
CA LEU A 84 5.86 -2.97 -21.62
C LEU A 84 6.88 -2.92 -20.47
N ARG A 85 7.32 -4.08 -19.99
CA ARG A 85 8.36 -4.18 -18.96
C ARG A 85 9.66 -3.51 -19.41
N ARG A 86 10.12 -3.77 -20.64
CA ARG A 86 11.33 -3.13 -21.18
C ARG A 86 11.20 -1.62 -21.22
N GLU A 87 10.07 -1.12 -21.75
CA GLU A 87 9.80 0.32 -21.79
C GLU A 87 9.76 0.96 -20.39
N LEU A 88 9.20 0.27 -19.40
CA LEU A 88 9.25 0.72 -18.00
C LEU A 88 10.69 0.79 -17.48
N ILE A 89 11.50 -0.25 -17.69
CA ILE A 89 12.90 -0.25 -17.25
C ILE A 89 13.67 0.89 -17.93
N ASP A 90 13.51 1.08 -19.23
CA ASP A 90 14.22 2.10 -20.00
C ASP A 90 13.79 3.53 -19.62
N SER A 91 12.52 3.73 -19.27
CA SER A 91 11.97 5.06 -18.98
C SER A 91 12.16 5.52 -17.54
N ILE A 92 12.01 4.63 -16.56
CA ILE A 92 12.03 4.98 -15.13
C ILE A 92 13.15 4.29 -14.34
N GLY A 93 13.94 3.43 -14.99
CA GLY A 93 15.01 2.67 -14.36
C GLY A 93 14.51 1.37 -13.72
N LEU A 94 15.46 0.46 -13.49
CA LEU A 94 15.19 -0.91 -13.03
C LEU A 94 14.47 -0.96 -11.68
N ASP A 95 14.97 -0.25 -10.67
CA ASP A 95 14.41 -0.32 -9.31
C ASP A 95 12.96 0.16 -9.25
N LYS A 96 12.65 1.23 -9.98
CA LYS A 96 11.29 1.79 -10.04
C LYS A 96 10.34 0.90 -10.83
N ALA A 97 10.80 0.35 -11.95
CA ALA A 97 10.05 -0.62 -12.73
C ALA A 97 9.75 -1.88 -11.91
N ARG A 98 10.75 -2.39 -11.17
CA ARG A 98 10.59 -3.51 -10.24
C ARG A 98 9.55 -3.22 -9.18
N GLY A 99 9.66 -2.09 -8.46
CA GLY A 99 8.66 -1.71 -7.46
C GLY A 99 7.25 -1.61 -8.02
N LEU A 100 7.09 -1.03 -9.21
CA LEU A 100 5.78 -0.92 -9.88
C LEU A 100 5.19 -2.30 -10.18
N LEU A 101 5.97 -3.20 -10.79
CA LEU A 101 5.53 -4.54 -11.16
C LEU A 101 5.26 -5.41 -9.93
N THR A 102 6.09 -5.33 -8.88
CA THR A 102 5.85 -6.01 -7.61
C THR A 102 4.56 -5.56 -6.95
N ARG A 103 4.25 -4.25 -6.92
CA ARG A 103 2.98 -3.75 -6.40
C ARG A 103 1.77 -4.16 -7.26
N ALA A 104 1.92 -4.19 -8.57
CA ALA A 104 0.87 -4.70 -9.47
C ALA A 104 0.56 -6.17 -9.15
N GLY A 105 1.59 -7.00 -8.96
CA GLY A 105 1.48 -8.37 -8.50
C GLY A 105 0.79 -8.49 -7.15
N TYR A 106 1.24 -7.71 -6.16
CA TYR A 106 0.66 -7.70 -4.80
C TYR A 106 -0.84 -7.43 -4.81
N VAL A 107 -1.29 -6.42 -5.57
CA VAL A 107 -2.72 -6.11 -5.70
C VAL A 107 -3.49 -7.25 -6.37
N SER A 108 -2.90 -7.90 -7.38
CA SER A 108 -3.51 -9.07 -8.04
C SER A 108 -3.69 -10.23 -7.05
N GLY A 109 -2.62 -10.59 -6.32
CA GLY A 109 -2.67 -11.66 -5.33
C GLY A 109 -3.65 -11.36 -4.19
N ALA A 110 -3.69 -10.13 -3.68
CA ALA A 110 -4.63 -9.73 -2.63
C ALA A 110 -6.10 -9.81 -3.07
N ARG A 111 -6.39 -9.55 -4.36
CA ARG A 111 -7.73 -9.70 -4.94
C ARG A 111 -8.13 -11.16 -5.06
N ASP A 112 -7.22 -12.00 -5.51
CA ASP A 112 -7.46 -13.43 -5.65
C ASP A 112 -7.64 -14.13 -4.31
N ALA A 113 -6.85 -13.77 -3.30
CA ALA A 113 -7.02 -14.30 -1.95
C ALA A 113 -8.41 -13.96 -1.38
N ARG A 114 -8.93 -12.76 -1.67
CA ARG A 114 -10.30 -12.38 -1.30
C ARG A 114 -11.34 -13.19 -2.06
N LEU A 115 -11.15 -13.41 -3.36
CA LEU A 115 -12.03 -14.25 -4.17
C LEU A 115 -12.08 -15.67 -3.59
N VAL A 116 -10.93 -16.27 -3.29
CA VAL A 116 -10.84 -17.60 -2.69
C VAL A 116 -11.55 -17.65 -1.35
N ARG A 117 -11.35 -16.64 -0.48
CA ARG A 117 -12.04 -16.55 0.81
C ARG A 117 -13.55 -16.38 0.69
N GLN A 118 -14.03 -15.69 -0.33
CA GLN A 118 -15.47 -15.50 -0.57
C GLN A 118 -16.11 -16.79 -1.12
N GLN A 119 -15.43 -17.45 -2.05
CA GLN A 119 -15.95 -18.63 -2.73
C GLN A 119 -15.87 -19.90 -1.86
N TRP A 120 -14.80 -20.04 -1.07
CA TRP A 120 -14.59 -21.17 -0.17
C TRP A 120 -14.30 -20.69 1.26
N PRO A 121 -15.33 -20.18 1.97
CA PRO A 121 -15.16 -19.58 3.29
C PRO A 121 -14.71 -20.59 4.36
N ASP A 122 -15.02 -21.88 4.17
CA ASP A 122 -14.72 -22.98 5.09
C ASP A 122 -13.48 -23.79 4.67
N ALA A 123 -12.76 -23.34 3.62
CA ALA A 123 -11.52 -23.99 3.23
C ALA A 123 -10.47 -23.89 4.34
N GLU A 124 -9.79 -25.01 4.57
CA GLU A 124 -8.67 -25.08 5.51
C GLU A 124 -7.56 -24.10 5.06
N PRO A 125 -6.90 -23.38 6.00
CA PRO A 125 -5.91 -22.35 5.68
C PRO A 125 -4.82 -22.76 4.68
N THR A 126 -4.23 -23.95 4.81
CA THR A 126 -3.21 -24.42 3.87
C THR A 126 -3.80 -24.73 2.49
N ALA A 127 -5.00 -25.31 2.42
CA ALA A 127 -5.70 -25.54 1.16
C ALA A 127 -6.07 -24.22 0.43
N ALA A 128 -6.51 -23.21 1.18
CA ALA A 128 -6.77 -21.87 0.65
C ALA A 128 -5.47 -21.17 0.17
N ALA A 129 -4.33 -21.44 0.81
CA ALA A 129 -3.02 -20.96 0.35
C ALA A 129 -2.63 -21.61 -0.98
N MET A 130 -2.84 -22.93 -1.12
CA MET A 130 -2.58 -23.67 -2.37
C MET A 130 -3.52 -23.26 -3.52
N ALA A 131 -4.67 -22.68 -3.22
CA ALA A 131 -5.53 -22.12 -4.26
C ALA A 131 -4.81 -21.00 -5.05
N GLY A 132 -3.97 -20.21 -4.38
CA GLY A 132 -3.18 -19.15 -5.01
C GLY A 132 -2.16 -19.72 -6.01
N THR A 133 -1.49 -20.82 -5.66
CA THR A 133 -0.55 -21.47 -6.60
C THR A 133 -1.27 -22.03 -7.83
N ARG A 134 -2.51 -22.52 -7.65
CA ARG A 134 -3.35 -23.05 -8.74
C ARG A 134 -3.90 -21.93 -9.62
N LEU A 135 -4.33 -20.81 -9.04
CA LEU A 135 -4.76 -19.62 -9.77
C LEU A 135 -3.63 -19.06 -10.63
N HIS A 136 -2.45 -18.90 -10.04
CA HIS A 136 -1.26 -18.39 -10.75
C HIS A 136 -0.89 -19.26 -11.97
N ALA A 137 -1.07 -20.58 -11.87
CA ALA A 137 -0.91 -21.51 -12.98
C ALA A 137 -2.06 -21.44 -14.00
N LEU A 138 -3.31 -21.32 -13.54
CA LEU A 138 -4.49 -21.19 -14.41
C LEU A 138 -4.44 -19.92 -15.26
N GLU A 139 -3.89 -18.84 -14.71
CA GLU A 139 -3.66 -17.57 -15.40
C GLU A 139 -2.50 -17.63 -16.41
N GLY A 140 -1.78 -18.76 -16.48
CA GLY A 140 -0.66 -18.97 -17.40
C GLY A 140 0.61 -18.23 -16.99
N VAL A 141 0.73 -17.81 -15.72
CA VAL A 141 1.85 -17.00 -15.25
C VAL A 141 3.06 -17.87 -14.88
N VAL A 142 2.83 -18.97 -14.15
CA VAL A 142 3.87 -19.90 -13.68
C VAL A 142 3.29 -21.24 -13.23
N GLN A 143 4.02 -22.32 -13.46
CA GLN A 143 3.72 -23.60 -12.83
C GLN A 143 4.47 -23.70 -11.49
N VAL A 144 3.72 -23.91 -10.40
CA VAL A 144 4.29 -23.99 -9.05
C VAL A 144 4.37 -25.43 -8.58
N GLU A 145 5.58 -25.85 -8.20
CA GLU A 145 5.85 -27.04 -7.42
C GLU A 145 6.10 -26.64 -5.97
N VAL A 146 5.43 -27.31 -5.03
CA VAL A 146 5.53 -27.01 -3.60
C VAL A 146 6.54 -27.97 -2.99
N VAL A 147 7.64 -27.44 -2.47
CA VAL A 147 8.62 -28.22 -1.71
C VAL A 147 8.06 -28.45 -0.31
N HIS A 148 7.66 -27.38 0.37
CA HIS A 148 6.85 -27.43 1.58
C HIS A 148 6.09 -26.12 1.79
N ALA A 149 5.02 -26.19 2.57
CA ALA A 149 4.31 -25.01 3.07
C ALA A 149 3.76 -25.32 4.46
N ARG A 150 4.09 -24.48 5.44
CA ARG A 150 3.67 -24.63 6.83
C ARG A 150 3.11 -23.31 7.32
N TYR A 151 1.97 -23.39 7.97
CA TYR A 151 1.36 -22.28 8.68
C TYR A 151 1.09 -22.70 10.11
N ASN A 152 1.72 -22.03 11.07
CA ASN A 152 1.42 -22.19 12.48
C ASN A 152 0.34 -21.17 12.85
N ALA A 153 -0.89 -21.63 13.08
CA ALA A 153 -2.00 -20.75 13.42
C ALA A 153 -1.87 -20.10 14.81
N GLU A 154 -1.17 -20.75 15.75
CA GLU A 154 -0.97 -20.25 17.11
C GLU A 154 0.05 -19.12 17.11
N LEU A 155 1.19 -19.30 16.44
CA LEU A 155 2.25 -18.30 16.33
C LEU A 155 2.00 -17.29 15.21
N GLY A 156 1.05 -17.58 14.32
CA GLY A 156 0.81 -16.83 13.07
C GLY A 156 2.01 -16.86 12.13
N GLU A 157 2.89 -17.84 12.24
CA GLU A 157 4.13 -17.96 11.46
C GLU A 157 3.88 -18.75 10.18
N TYR A 158 4.44 -18.27 9.09
CA TYR A 158 4.43 -18.95 7.81
C TYR A 158 5.85 -19.23 7.34
N ASP A 159 6.06 -20.43 6.81
CA ASP A 159 7.29 -20.83 6.13
C ASP A 159 6.93 -21.74 4.95
N GLY A 160 7.42 -21.39 3.77
CA GLY A 160 7.17 -22.15 2.56
C GLY A 160 8.31 -22.03 1.56
N GLU A 161 8.49 -23.09 0.79
CA GLU A 161 9.49 -23.19 -0.27
C GLU A 161 8.86 -23.80 -1.52
N PHE A 162 9.17 -23.19 -2.65
CA PHE A 162 8.51 -23.45 -3.92
C PHE A 162 9.52 -23.45 -5.06
N ILE A 163 9.30 -24.32 -6.04
CA ILE A 163 9.98 -24.28 -7.33
C ILE A 163 9.00 -23.77 -8.37
N TRP A 164 9.42 -22.74 -9.09
CA TRP A 164 8.67 -22.11 -10.17
C TRP A 164 9.24 -22.55 -11.51
N HIS A 165 8.36 -23.18 -12.29
CA HIS A 165 8.63 -23.66 -13.64
C HIS A 165 7.91 -22.78 -14.65
N ASN A 166 8.51 -22.58 -15.82
CA ASN A 166 7.90 -21.87 -16.95
C ASN A 166 7.40 -20.47 -16.55
N SER A 167 8.22 -19.74 -15.79
CA SER A 167 7.89 -18.38 -15.38
C SER A 167 7.83 -17.46 -16.61
N SER A 168 6.64 -16.89 -16.84
CA SER A 168 6.41 -15.94 -17.93
C SER A 168 7.29 -14.69 -17.84
N GLU A 169 7.55 -14.15 -16.64
CA GLU A 169 8.43 -12.98 -16.50
C GLU A 169 9.88 -13.31 -16.82
N ASP A 170 10.34 -14.50 -16.40
CA ASP A 170 11.72 -14.93 -16.61
C ASP A 170 11.96 -15.25 -18.09
N ASP A 171 11.01 -15.89 -18.77
CA ASP A 171 11.08 -16.14 -20.21
C ASP A 171 11.20 -14.83 -20.99
N GLU A 172 10.37 -13.83 -20.68
CA GLU A 172 10.41 -12.50 -21.32
C GLU A 172 11.67 -11.71 -20.96
N HIS A 173 12.15 -11.81 -19.71
CA HIS A 173 13.36 -11.13 -19.26
C HIS A 173 14.60 -11.70 -19.93
N ILE A 174 14.73 -13.03 -19.99
CA ILE A 174 15.85 -13.72 -20.65
C ILE A 174 15.83 -13.43 -22.15
N ALA A 175 14.65 -13.44 -22.79
CA ALA A 175 14.53 -13.09 -24.20
C ALA A 175 14.99 -11.65 -24.50
N ALA A 176 14.76 -10.71 -23.58
CA ALA A 176 15.11 -9.31 -23.72
C ALA A 176 16.58 -8.99 -23.41
N TYR A 177 17.08 -9.51 -22.29
CA TYR A 177 18.34 -9.07 -21.67
C TYR A 177 19.38 -10.18 -21.56
N GLY A 178 19.01 -11.41 -21.90
CA GLY A 178 19.82 -12.60 -21.62
C GLY A 178 19.79 -12.98 -20.15
N VAL A 179 20.67 -13.93 -19.78
CA VAL A 179 20.88 -14.31 -18.38
C VAL A 179 21.77 -13.26 -17.72
N GLY A 180 21.23 -12.61 -16.69
CA GLY A 180 21.88 -11.59 -15.87
C GLY A 180 22.29 -12.13 -14.49
N GLY A 181 22.42 -11.23 -13.52
CA GLY A 181 22.84 -11.55 -12.14
C GLY A 181 21.78 -11.29 -11.09
N SER A 182 20.53 -11.00 -11.47
CA SER A 182 19.46 -10.63 -10.53
C SER A 182 18.14 -11.32 -10.90
N PRO A 183 17.36 -11.78 -9.90
CA PRO A 183 16.04 -12.37 -10.15
C PRO A 183 15.07 -11.41 -10.85
N ALA A 184 14.23 -11.94 -11.74
CA ALA A 184 13.34 -11.13 -12.59
C ALA A 184 11.83 -11.34 -12.37
N CYS A 185 11.40 -12.32 -11.59
CA CYS A 185 9.98 -12.67 -11.35
C CYS A 185 9.26 -11.70 -10.38
N TRP A 186 9.32 -10.40 -10.65
CA TRP A 186 8.96 -9.33 -9.71
C TRP A 186 7.45 -9.25 -9.44
N MET A 187 6.62 -9.38 -10.46
CA MET A 187 5.17 -9.37 -10.34
C MET A 187 4.68 -10.67 -9.68
N GLN A 188 5.28 -11.81 -9.99
CA GLN A 188 4.97 -13.11 -9.40
C GLN A 188 5.30 -13.17 -7.91
N VAL A 189 6.46 -12.64 -7.50
CA VAL A 189 6.82 -12.50 -6.07
C VAL A 189 5.86 -11.56 -5.37
N GLY A 190 5.49 -10.45 -6.02
CA GLY A 190 4.43 -9.56 -5.56
C GLY A 190 3.12 -10.30 -5.34
N TYR A 191 2.66 -11.08 -6.32
CA TYR A 191 1.45 -11.89 -6.26
C TYR A 191 1.46 -12.83 -5.06
N ALA A 192 2.51 -13.64 -4.89
CA ALA A 192 2.62 -14.57 -3.79
C ALA A 192 2.58 -13.85 -2.42
N THR A 193 3.31 -12.74 -2.30
CA THR A 193 3.32 -11.90 -1.10
C THR A 193 1.92 -11.36 -0.79
N GLY A 194 1.25 -10.75 -1.77
CA GLY A 194 -0.08 -10.16 -1.61
C GLY A 194 -1.16 -11.19 -1.31
N TYR A 195 -1.12 -12.33 -1.99
CA TYR A 195 -2.06 -13.43 -1.80
C TYR A 195 -1.98 -13.99 -0.38
N VAL A 196 -0.80 -14.44 0.04
CA VAL A 196 -0.63 -15.12 1.33
C VAL A 196 -0.77 -14.15 2.49
N SER A 197 -0.28 -12.91 2.35
CA SER A 197 -0.45 -11.88 3.38
C SER A 197 -1.91 -11.52 3.62
N THR A 198 -2.69 -11.46 2.53
CA THR A 198 -4.14 -11.21 2.61
C THR A 198 -4.87 -12.39 3.24
N LEU A 199 -4.48 -13.62 2.89
CA LEU A 199 -5.12 -14.83 3.40
C LEU A 199 -4.96 -15.00 4.90
N PHE A 200 -3.78 -14.68 5.44
CA PHE A 200 -3.43 -14.87 6.85
C PHE A 200 -3.45 -13.58 7.69
N GLY A 201 -3.63 -12.42 7.07
CA GLY A 201 -3.68 -11.13 7.77
C GLY A 201 -2.37 -10.75 8.48
N ARG A 202 -1.25 -11.26 7.97
CA ARG A 202 0.10 -10.93 8.43
C ARG A 202 0.99 -10.71 7.22
N MET A 203 1.97 -9.82 7.32
CA MET A 203 2.92 -9.60 6.23
C MET A 203 3.82 -10.82 6.04
N ILE A 204 3.57 -11.56 4.96
CA ILE A 204 4.36 -12.69 4.49
C ILE A 204 5.14 -12.23 3.25
N VAL A 205 6.47 -12.23 3.35
CA VAL A 205 7.36 -11.81 2.27
C VAL A 205 7.85 -13.03 1.52
N PHE A 206 7.62 -13.04 0.21
CA PHE A 206 8.22 -13.99 -0.71
C PHE A 206 9.48 -13.39 -1.33
N ARG A 207 10.52 -14.21 -1.45
CA ARG A 207 11.80 -13.83 -2.07
C ARG A 207 12.23 -14.95 -3.01
N GLU A 208 12.58 -14.56 -4.23
CA GLU A 208 13.21 -15.46 -5.19
C GLU A 208 14.70 -15.58 -4.84
N VAL A 209 15.10 -16.71 -4.28
CA VAL A 209 16.47 -16.97 -3.80
C VAL A 209 17.37 -17.53 -4.92
N GLU A 210 16.77 -18.20 -5.90
CA GLU A 210 17.42 -18.62 -7.15
C GLU A 210 16.46 -18.33 -8.31
N CYS A 211 16.98 -17.98 -9.48
CA CYS A 211 16.17 -17.53 -10.62
C CYS A 211 16.83 -17.95 -11.93
N ARG A 212 16.04 -18.31 -12.95
CA ARG A 212 16.62 -18.68 -14.27
C ARG A 212 17.26 -17.49 -14.94
N SER A 213 16.69 -16.29 -14.78
CA SER A 213 17.33 -15.06 -15.25
C SER A 213 18.67 -14.77 -14.57
N SER A 214 18.96 -15.40 -13.42
CA SER A 214 20.27 -15.35 -12.74
C SER A 214 21.18 -16.56 -13.04
N GLY A 215 20.75 -17.46 -13.95
CA GLY A 215 21.53 -18.64 -14.36
C GLY A 215 21.22 -19.92 -13.58
N ALA A 216 20.22 -19.93 -12.69
CA ALA A 216 19.75 -21.16 -12.06
C ALA A 216 18.95 -22.03 -13.06
N ALA A 217 18.82 -23.33 -12.76
CA ALA A 217 18.05 -24.24 -13.62
C ALA A 217 16.53 -23.98 -13.54
N HIS A 218 16.06 -23.54 -12.38
CA HIS A 218 14.69 -23.19 -12.08
C HIS A 218 14.66 -21.99 -11.13
N CYS A 219 13.50 -21.38 -11.00
CA CYS A 219 13.26 -20.33 -10.03
C CYS A 219 12.91 -20.98 -8.69
N ARG A 220 13.62 -20.63 -7.63
CA ARG A 220 13.38 -21.12 -6.27
C ARG A 220 12.94 -19.96 -5.40
N VAL A 221 11.78 -20.10 -4.79
CA VAL A 221 11.12 -19.03 -4.03
C VAL A 221 10.84 -19.48 -2.62
N VAL A 222 11.22 -18.63 -1.66
CA VAL A 222 11.00 -18.84 -0.23
C VAL A 222 10.04 -17.79 0.27
N GLY A 223 8.98 -18.20 0.95
CA GLY A 223 8.01 -17.33 1.60
C GLY A 223 8.08 -17.48 3.11
N LYS A 224 8.28 -16.39 3.84
CA LYS A 224 8.28 -16.38 5.30
C LYS A 224 7.55 -15.16 5.85
N SER A 225 7.03 -15.26 7.08
CA SER A 225 6.60 -14.06 7.79
C SER A 225 7.74 -13.04 7.85
N ALA A 226 7.42 -11.76 7.69
CA ALA A 226 8.40 -10.69 7.52
C ALA A 226 9.45 -10.67 8.64
N GLU A 227 9.03 -10.89 9.89
CA GLU A 227 9.90 -10.93 11.07
C GLU A 227 10.82 -12.16 11.17
N LEU A 228 10.63 -13.18 10.32
CA LEU A 228 11.53 -14.33 10.22
C LEU A 228 12.65 -14.13 9.18
N TRP A 229 12.60 -13.03 8.44
CA TRP A 229 13.71 -12.59 7.59
C TRP A 229 14.68 -11.74 8.40
N ASP A 230 15.99 -11.86 8.12
CA ASP A 230 17.01 -10.99 8.71
C ASP A 230 16.93 -9.56 8.16
N ASP A 231 16.48 -9.41 6.91
CA ASP A 231 16.49 -8.16 6.15
C ASP A 231 15.20 -7.93 5.32
N PRO A 232 13.99 -8.06 5.91
CA PRO A 232 12.72 -7.93 5.18
C PRO A 232 12.53 -6.56 4.52
N GLU A 233 13.20 -5.53 5.05
CA GLU A 233 13.15 -4.15 4.54
C GLU A 233 13.57 -4.06 3.06
N GLN A 234 14.42 -4.98 2.56
CA GLN A 234 14.82 -4.99 1.15
C GLN A 234 13.68 -5.36 0.20
N ASP A 235 12.77 -6.23 0.63
CA ASP A 235 11.61 -6.64 -0.16
C ASP A 235 10.45 -5.68 0.08
N LEU A 236 10.23 -5.28 1.34
CA LEU A 236 9.22 -4.31 1.73
C LEU A 236 9.45 -2.95 1.06
N PHE A 237 10.70 -2.60 0.73
CA PHE A 237 11.03 -1.41 -0.07
C PHE A 237 10.25 -1.37 -1.39
N TYR A 238 10.13 -2.49 -2.11
CA TYR A 238 9.43 -2.55 -3.41
C TYR A 238 7.90 -2.55 -3.27
N LEU A 239 7.39 -3.03 -2.14
CA LEU A 239 5.95 -3.04 -1.81
C LEU A 239 5.47 -1.69 -1.30
N ASN A 240 6.34 -0.98 -0.58
CA ASN A 240 6.07 0.37 -0.14
C ASN A 240 6.14 1.33 -1.32
N ALA A 241 5.35 2.39 -1.24
CA ALA A 241 5.50 3.55 -2.11
C ALA A 241 6.81 4.33 -1.83
N GLN A 242 7.90 3.74 -1.34
CA GLN A 242 8.95 4.50 -0.64
C GLN A 242 9.83 5.45 -1.47
N ASP A 243 9.66 5.52 -2.80
CA ASP A 243 10.26 6.62 -3.59
C ASP A 243 9.84 8.02 -3.08
N PHE A 244 8.84 8.14 -2.19
CA PHE A 244 8.31 9.40 -1.65
C PHE A 244 9.01 9.95 -0.39
N VAL A 245 10.11 9.36 0.12
CA VAL A 245 10.89 9.95 1.22
C VAL A 245 12.35 10.07 0.81
N GLY A 246 12.87 11.29 0.76
CA GLY A 246 14.28 11.58 0.52
C GLY A 246 15.17 11.13 1.68
N THR A 247 15.25 9.82 1.93
CA THR A 247 16.41 9.23 2.58
C THR A 247 17.48 9.13 1.48
N PRO A 248 18.71 9.64 1.69
CA PRO A 248 19.81 9.32 0.77
C PRO A 248 19.87 7.80 0.65
N PRO A 249 20.24 7.24 -0.52
CA PRO A 249 20.31 5.79 -0.68
C PRO A 249 21.15 5.27 0.48
N ALA A 250 20.52 4.51 1.38
CA ALA A 250 21.26 3.65 2.26
C ALA A 250 22.07 2.80 1.28
N THR A 251 23.39 2.96 1.32
CA THR A 251 24.31 2.14 0.54
C THR A 251 23.89 0.69 0.79
N LEU A 252 23.30 0.06 -0.23
CA LEU A 252 23.11 -1.38 -0.26
C LEU A 252 24.47 -1.99 0.12
N PRO A 253 24.55 -2.93 1.06
CA PRO A 253 25.77 -3.67 1.26
C PRO A 253 26.06 -4.45 -0.01
N THR A 254 26.98 -3.94 -0.83
CA THR A 254 27.60 -4.68 -1.92
C THR A 254 28.23 -5.94 -1.32
N SER A 255 27.50 -7.03 -1.39
CA SER A 255 28.03 -8.37 -1.18
C SER A 255 27.65 -9.25 -2.38
N MET A 256 28.19 -8.88 -3.55
CA MET A 256 28.44 -9.86 -4.60
C MET A 256 29.81 -10.49 -4.31
N PRO A 257 29.95 -11.83 -4.34
CA PRO A 257 31.23 -12.48 -4.19
C PRO A 257 32.15 -12.07 -5.35
N ALA A 258 33.39 -11.74 -5.02
CA ALA A 258 34.40 -11.30 -5.97
C ALA A 258 34.73 -12.41 -6.99
N GLY A 259 34.47 -12.16 -8.27
CA GLY A 259 34.91 -13.09 -9.31
C GLY A 259 34.37 -12.84 -10.72
N ALA A 260 34.64 -11.69 -11.34
CA ALA A 260 34.77 -11.55 -12.79
C ALA A 260 35.19 -10.12 -13.16
N GLN A 261 36.49 -9.90 -13.38
CA GLN A 261 36.99 -8.65 -13.94
C GLN A 261 36.72 -8.63 -15.45
N GLY A 262 35.82 -7.76 -15.90
CA GLY A 262 35.62 -7.42 -17.31
C GLY A 262 35.36 -5.92 -17.43
N LYS A 263 36.32 -5.19 -18.01
CA LYS A 263 36.33 -3.72 -18.14
C LYS A 263 35.12 -3.19 -18.90
N VAL A 264 34.32 -2.31 -18.28
CA VAL A 264 33.63 -1.23 -19.00
C VAL A 264 33.86 0.08 -18.23
N ARG A 265 34.57 0.99 -18.89
CA ARG A 265 34.81 2.37 -18.44
C ARG A 265 33.59 3.20 -18.78
N THR A 266 32.98 3.84 -17.79
CA THR A 266 32.28 5.13 -18.03
C THR A 266 32.52 6.05 -16.85
N THR A 267 33.25 7.12 -17.15
CA THR A 267 33.59 8.26 -16.30
C THR A 267 32.37 9.13 -16.04
N TYR A 268 32.11 9.48 -14.77
CA TYR A 268 31.50 10.77 -14.41
C TYR A 268 32.28 11.41 -13.26
N LEU A 269 32.78 12.60 -13.57
CA LEU A 269 33.32 13.63 -12.66
C LEU A 269 32.23 13.98 -11.62
N GLY A 270 32.46 14.21 -10.32
CA GLY A 270 33.56 14.86 -9.63
C GLY A 270 32.97 16.01 -8.80
N VAL A 271 32.66 15.78 -7.51
CA VAL A 271 32.36 16.81 -6.50
C VAL A 271 33.08 16.40 -5.19
N PRO A 272 33.84 17.29 -4.52
CA PRO A 272 34.76 16.91 -3.43
C PRO A 272 34.05 16.78 -2.07
N PRO A 273 34.61 16.00 -1.11
CA PRO A 273 33.99 15.79 0.20
C PRO A 273 34.27 16.96 1.16
N GLY A 274 33.19 17.61 1.61
CA GLY A 274 33.21 18.61 2.68
C GLY A 274 33.06 17.97 4.06
N LYS A 275 34.13 18.07 4.84
CA LYS A 275 34.36 17.68 6.24
C LYS A 275 33.13 17.51 7.15
N ALA A 276 33.07 16.33 7.78
CA ALA A 276 32.29 16.05 8.98
C ALA A 276 32.80 16.87 10.17
N ALA A 277 31.89 17.53 10.89
CA ALA A 277 32.11 18.10 12.20
C ALA A 277 31.13 17.49 13.19
N SER A 278 31.70 16.88 14.23
CA SER A 278 31.07 16.30 15.40
C SER A 278 30.44 17.38 16.29
N SER A 279 29.24 17.12 16.82
CA SER A 279 28.89 17.50 18.19
C SER A 279 27.64 16.76 18.68
N ASN A 280 27.83 15.96 19.73
CA ASN A 280 26.79 15.43 20.60
C ASN A 280 26.01 16.57 21.28
N ALA A 281 24.69 16.52 21.25
CA ALA A 281 23.82 17.12 22.26
C ALA A 281 22.47 16.38 22.28
N GLY A 282 22.03 15.97 23.47
CA GLY A 282 20.93 15.04 23.71
C GLY A 282 19.62 15.42 23.02
N ALA A 283 19.09 14.49 22.23
CA ALA A 283 17.75 14.58 21.69
C ALA A 283 16.74 14.02 22.71
N ALA A 284 15.96 14.93 23.31
CA ALA A 284 14.66 14.57 23.86
C ALA A 284 13.82 13.93 22.74
N ALA A 285 13.17 12.81 23.06
CA ALA A 285 12.37 12.04 22.12
C ALA A 285 11.30 12.92 21.45
N ASP A 286 11.40 13.04 20.12
CA ASP A 286 10.46 13.74 19.26
C ASP A 286 9.17 12.89 19.12
N PRO A 287 7.97 13.42 19.44
CA PRO A 287 6.70 12.70 19.29
C PRO A 287 6.32 12.36 17.83
N THR A 288 7.10 12.80 16.84
CA THR A 288 6.80 12.65 15.40
C THR A 288 7.44 11.43 14.73
N ALA A 289 7.94 10.45 15.50
CA ALA A 289 8.53 9.19 15.02
C ALA A 289 7.58 8.25 14.22
N HIS A 290 6.42 8.74 13.78
CA HIS A 290 5.38 8.02 13.03
C HIS A 290 5.46 8.20 11.50
N ALA A 291 6.54 8.80 10.97
CA ALA A 291 6.58 9.32 9.60
C ALA A 291 6.86 8.28 8.49
N THR A 292 6.29 7.08 8.56
CA THR A 292 6.35 6.10 7.46
C THR A 292 4.97 5.97 6.81
N MET A 293 4.88 6.39 5.55
CA MET A 293 3.71 6.13 4.70
C MET A 293 3.65 4.63 4.39
N VAL A 294 2.55 3.97 4.76
CA VAL A 294 2.33 2.53 4.53
C VAL A 294 1.11 2.35 3.62
N GLY A 295 1.31 1.66 2.50
CA GLY A 295 0.26 1.35 1.52
C GLY A 295 0.86 0.84 0.21
N ALA A 296 0.13 -0.06 -0.47
CA ALA A 296 0.48 -0.64 -1.76
C ALA A 296 -0.60 -0.42 -2.83
N SER A 297 -1.80 0.06 -2.45
CA SER A 297 -2.92 0.25 -3.37
C SER A 297 -2.62 1.29 -4.44
N SER A 298 -3.18 1.08 -5.63
CA SER A 298 -3.00 1.99 -6.77
C SER A 298 -3.45 3.42 -6.45
N ALA A 299 -4.55 3.57 -5.71
CA ALA A 299 -5.08 4.87 -5.34
C ALA A 299 -4.21 5.59 -4.30
N PHE A 300 -3.63 4.86 -3.33
CA PHE A 300 -2.63 5.41 -2.42
C PHE A 300 -1.38 5.87 -3.18
N ASN A 301 -0.86 5.03 -4.08
CA ASN A 301 0.31 5.37 -4.90
C ASN A 301 0.06 6.61 -5.78
N ALA A 302 -1.12 6.73 -6.38
CA ALA A 302 -1.49 7.91 -7.16
C ALA A 302 -1.46 9.19 -6.32
N ALA A 303 -2.01 9.16 -5.10
CA ALA A 303 -1.95 10.31 -4.19
C ALA A 303 -0.51 10.67 -3.82
N CYS A 304 0.35 9.68 -3.57
CA CYS A 304 1.76 9.93 -3.30
C CYS A 304 2.49 10.53 -4.51
N HIS A 305 2.23 10.07 -5.74
CA HIS A 305 2.78 10.68 -6.97
C HIS A 305 2.39 12.15 -7.11
N MET A 306 1.13 12.50 -6.83
CA MET A 306 0.69 13.89 -6.80
C MET A 306 1.42 14.69 -5.73
N LEU A 307 1.62 14.10 -4.54
CA LEU A 307 2.37 14.72 -3.43
C LEU A 307 3.80 15.09 -3.84
N GLN A 308 4.52 14.17 -4.47
CA GLN A 308 5.89 14.36 -4.97
C GLN A 308 5.96 15.48 -6.01
N ARG A 309 5.00 15.51 -6.92
CA ARG A 309 4.95 16.51 -8.00
C ARG A 309 4.74 17.92 -7.45
N VAL A 310 3.94 18.07 -6.40
CA VAL A 310 3.66 19.37 -5.80
C VAL A 310 4.66 19.77 -4.71
N ALA A 311 5.38 18.82 -4.11
CA ALA A 311 6.40 19.04 -3.09
C ALA A 311 7.42 20.15 -3.40
N PRO A 312 8.07 20.21 -4.58
CA PRO A 312 9.05 21.25 -4.90
C PRO A 312 8.43 22.63 -5.15
N THR A 313 7.11 22.74 -5.21
CA THR A 313 6.39 23.99 -5.50
C THR A 313 5.89 24.68 -4.22
N ALA A 314 5.56 25.97 -4.33
CA ALA A 314 4.87 26.73 -3.28
C ALA A 314 3.33 26.67 -3.39
N ALA A 315 2.78 25.82 -4.27
CA ALA A 315 1.34 25.76 -4.51
C ALA A 315 0.57 25.31 -3.26
N THR A 316 -0.61 25.92 -3.07
CA THR A 316 -1.59 25.47 -2.09
C THR A 316 -2.10 24.08 -2.47
N VAL A 317 -2.09 23.18 -1.49
CA VAL A 317 -2.59 21.80 -1.65
C VAL A 317 -3.87 21.63 -0.86
N LEU A 318 -4.89 21.04 -1.49
CA LEU A 318 -6.16 20.71 -0.85
C LEU A 318 -6.34 19.19 -0.81
N PHE A 319 -6.28 18.60 0.38
CA PHE A 319 -6.63 17.20 0.61
C PHE A 319 -8.13 17.04 0.80
N THR A 320 -8.74 16.16 0.01
CA THR A 320 -10.15 15.79 0.17
C THR A 320 -10.27 14.32 0.53
N GLY A 321 -11.27 13.97 1.33
CA GLY A 321 -11.55 12.59 1.71
C GLY A 321 -12.17 12.50 3.09
N GLU A 322 -12.71 11.33 3.41
CA GLU A 322 -13.42 11.10 4.67
C GLU A 322 -12.55 11.35 5.92
N SER A 323 -13.19 11.39 7.10
CA SER A 323 -12.45 11.47 8.35
C SER A 323 -11.62 10.20 8.55
N GLY A 324 -10.40 10.36 9.08
CA GLY A 324 -9.54 9.22 9.41
C GLY A 324 -8.82 8.55 8.23
N VAL A 325 -8.84 9.11 7.01
CA VAL A 325 -8.11 8.55 5.84
C VAL A 325 -6.61 8.84 5.83
N GLY A 326 -6.10 9.62 6.78
CA GLY A 326 -4.67 9.96 6.91
C GLY A 326 -4.23 11.32 6.33
N LYS A 327 -5.15 12.29 6.18
CA LYS A 327 -4.85 13.62 5.60
C LYS A 327 -3.68 14.35 6.30
N GLU A 328 -3.62 14.29 7.62
CA GLU A 328 -2.54 14.89 8.42
C GLU A 328 -1.16 14.29 8.11
N MET A 329 -1.10 12.97 7.96
CA MET A 329 0.14 12.26 7.63
C MET A 329 0.64 12.64 6.22
N PHE A 330 -0.27 12.80 5.25
CA PHE A 330 0.07 13.34 3.92
C PHE A 330 0.57 14.79 3.99
N ALA A 331 -0.03 15.64 4.81
CA ALA A 331 0.40 17.03 4.98
C ALA A 331 1.79 17.14 5.63
N SER A 332 2.05 16.35 6.67
CA SER A 332 3.36 16.26 7.32
C SER A 332 4.41 15.75 6.34
N MET A 333 4.09 14.71 5.57
CA MET A 333 4.98 14.19 4.53
C MET A 333 5.32 15.25 3.49
N LEU A 334 4.31 15.95 2.96
CA LEU A 334 4.51 17.01 1.96
C LEU A 334 5.51 18.06 2.43
N HIS A 335 5.40 18.48 3.69
CA HIS A 335 6.34 19.42 4.29
C HIS A 335 7.75 18.83 4.35
N ARG A 336 7.89 17.58 4.83
CA ARG A 336 9.17 16.89 4.96
C ARG A 336 9.95 16.74 3.65
N ILE A 337 9.24 16.54 2.54
CA ILE A 337 9.87 16.40 1.21
C ILE A 337 9.91 17.71 0.40
N SER A 338 9.48 18.82 0.99
CA SER A 338 9.53 20.13 0.35
C SER A 338 10.86 20.85 0.62
N PRO A 339 11.16 21.92 -0.15
CA PRO A 339 12.28 22.82 0.17
C PRO A 339 12.18 23.50 1.54
N ARG A 340 11.03 23.44 2.21
CA ARG A 340 10.77 24.03 3.54
C ARG A 340 10.86 23.01 4.69
N SER A 341 11.43 21.83 4.46
CA SER A 341 11.47 20.74 5.45
C SER A 341 12.21 21.06 6.76
N SER A 342 13.12 22.05 6.73
CA SER A 342 13.83 22.54 7.92
C SER A 342 13.09 23.68 8.64
N GLN A 343 11.92 24.10 8.14
CA GLN A 343 11.15 25.23 8.64
C GLN A 343 9.96 24.75 9.49
N PRO A 344 9.24 25.64 10.20
CA PRO A 344 8.13 25.22 11.05
C PRO A 344 6.99 24.53 10.26
N PHE A 345 6.52 23.40 10.77
CA PHE A 345 5.24 22.80 10.38
C PHE A 345 4.21 23.05 11.48
N VAL A 346 3.20 23.86 11.19
CA VAL A 346 2.13 24.19 12.15
C VAL A 346 0.83 23.53 11.70
N ALA A 347 0.35 22.56 12.46
CA ALA A 347 -0.95 21.92 12.24
C ALA A 347 -2.02 22.51 13.17
N ILE A 348 -3.23 22.68 12.64
CA ILE A 348 -4.42 23.12 13.38
C ILE A 348 -5.65 22.40 12.83
N ASN A 349 -6.45 21.83 13.74
CA ASN A 349 -7.76 21.29 13.40
C ASN A 349 -8.82 22.35 13.71
N CYS A 350 -9.45 22.90 12.67
CA CYS A 350 -10.43 23.96 12.79
C CYS A 350 -11.70 23.51 13.53
N ALA A 351 -12.03 22.22 13.47
CA ALA A 351 -13.19 21.66 14.17
C ALA A 351 -12.96 21.48 15.69
N ALA A 352 -11.70 21.47 16.14
CA ALA A 352 -11.34 21.30 17.54
C ALA A 352 -11.33 22.62 18.34
N ILE A 353 -11.47 23.76 17.66
CA ILE A 353 -11.42 25.09 18.27
C ILE A 353 -12.84 25.69 18.21
N PRO A 354 -13.36 26.25 19.32
CA PRO A 354 -14.62 26.96 19.30
C PRO A 354 -14.64 28.04 18.20
N GLU A 355 -15.75 28.18 17.50
CA GLU A 355 -15.88 29.14 16.38
C GLU A 355 -15.48 30.56 16.78
N THR A 356 -15.78 30.96 18.02
CA THR A 356 -15.42 32.28 18.57
C THR A 356 -13.93 32.50 18.77
N LEU A 357 -13.12 31.44 18.83
CA LEU A 357 -11.67 31.47 19.07
C LEU A 357 -10.84 31.09 17.86
N VAL A 358 -11.45 30.53 16.80
CA VAL A 358 -10.71 30.08 15.62
C VAL A 358 -9.97 31.24 14.96
N GLU A 359 -10.57 32.42 14.92
CA GLU A 359 -9.99 33.63 14.35
C GLU A 359 -8.77 34.10 15.14
N SER A 360 -8.86 34.15 16.47
CA SER A 360 -7.78 34.61 17.33
C SER A 360 -6.63 33.60 17.41
N GLU A 361 -6.90 32.30 17.29
CA GLU A 361 -5.86 31.28 17.17
C GLU A 361 -5.14 31.38 15.81
N LEU A 362 -5.87 31.54 14.69
CA LEU A 362 -5.28 31.61 13.36
C LEU A 362 -4.47 32.89 13.12
N PHE A 363 -5.06 34.05 13.42
CA PHE A 363 -4.50 35.35 13.07
C PHE A 363 -3.85 36.08 14.25
N GLY A 364 -4.02 35.59 15.48
CA GLY A 364 -3.49 36.20 16.69
C GLY A 364 -4.42 37.26 17.25
N VAL A 365 -4.11 37.73 18.46
CA VAL A 365 -4.89 38.74 19.18
C VAL A 365 -4.00 39.87 19.67
N GLU A 366 -4.48 41.10 19.54
CA GLU A 366 -3.84 42.27 20.13
C GLU A 366 -4.45 42.59 21.51
N ARG A 367 -3.62 43.09 22.43
CA ARG A 367 -4.06 43.47 23.78
C ARG A 367 -5.24 44.45 23.69
N GLY A 368 -6.35 44.11 24.35
CA GLY A 368 -7.56 44.93 24.36
C GLY A 368 -8.57 44.63 23.24
N ALA A 369 -8.35 43.60 22.41
CA ALA A 369 -9.28 43.21 21.35
C ALA A 369 -10.66 42.72 21.87
N TYR A 370 -10.71 42.13 23.07
CA TYR A 370 -11.95 41.73 23.75
C TYR A 370 -11.73 41.70 25.27
N THR A 371 -12.82 41.60 26.04
CA THR A 371 -12.79 41.50 27.51
C THR A 371 -12.04 40.23 27.94
N GLY A 372 -10.83 40.37 28.47
CA GLY A 372 -9.96 39.26 28.87
C GLY A 372 -8.67 39.12 28.06
N ALA A 373 -8.48 39.91 26.99
CA ALA A 373 -7.25 39.95 26.20
C ALA A 373 -6.12 40.73 26.92
N GLY A 374 -5.60 40.17 28.01
CA GLY A 374 -4.57 40.81 28.85
C GLY A 374 -3.18 40.89 28.21
N THR A 375 -2.87 40.02 27.26
CA THR A 375 -1.58 39.98 26.54
C THR A 375 -1.80 39.78 25.04
N SER A 376 -0.93 40.35 24.21
CA SER A 376 -0.92 40.11 22.76
C SER A 376 -0.29 38.74 22.47
N ARG A 377 -0.89 37.95 21.57
CA ARG A 377 -0.41 36.61 21.22
C ARG A 377 -0.33 36.44 19.69
N PRO A 378 0.78 35.93 19.13
CA PRO A 378 0.91 35.69 17.70
C PRO A 378 0.00 34.54 17.24
N GLY A 379 -0.56 34.69 16.04
CA GLY A 379 -1.41 33.67 15.42
C GLY A 379 -0.63 32.47 14.86
N ARG A 380 -1.34 31.44 14.39
CA ARG A 380 -0.73 30.30 13.68
C ARG A 380 -0.04 30.71 12.39
N PHE A 381 -0.55 31.72 11.67
CA PHE A 381 0.11 32.24 10.48
C PHE A 381 1.51 32.80 10.77
N GLU A 382 1.63 33.63 11.81
CA GLU A 382 2.93 34.18 12.23
C GLU A 382 3.90 33.08 12.68
N ARG A 383 3.39 32.06 13.38
CA ARG A 383 4.19 30.91 13.86
C ARG A 383 4.64 29.97 12.74
N ALA A 384 3.96 30.00 11.60
CA ALA A 384 4.26 29.17 10.43
C ALA A 384 5.10 29.93 9.38
N HIS A 385 5.57 31.14 9.70
CA HIS A 385 6.41 31.94 8.80
C HIS A 385 7.61 31.15 8.28
N ASP A 386 7.91 31.31 6.99
CA ASP A 386 8.89 30.55 6.18
C ASP A 386 8.62 29.04 6.05
N GLY A 387 7.59 28.53 6.73
CA GLY A 387 7.25 27.12 6.82
C GLY A 387 5.96 26.75 6.11
N THR A 388 5.23 25.82 6.74
CA THR A 388 3.97 25.25 6.24
C THR A 388 2.89 25.33 7.32
N LEU A 389 1.70 25.81 6.96
CA LEU A 389 0.51 25.79 7.80
C LEU A 389 -0.48 24.75 7.26
N PHE A 390 -0.79 23.76 8.08
CA PHE A 390 -1.80 22.74 7.80
C PHE A 390 -3.12 23.06 8.50
N LEU A 391 -4.18 23.29 7.72
CA LEU A 391 -5.55 23.53 8.19
C LEU A 391 -6.40 22.28 7.95
N ASP A 392 -6.67 21.50 9.00
CA ASP A 392 -7.59 20.37 8.94
C ASP A 392 -9.03 20.83 9.18
N GLU A 393 -9.97 20.17 8.49
CA GLU A 393 -11.38 20.50 8.43
C GLU A 393 -11.66 21.98 8.07
N ILE A 394 -11.02 22.51 7.02
CA ILE A 394 -11.17 23.92 6.60
C ILE A 394 -12.62 24.32 6.27
N GLY A 395 -13.47 23.35 5.92
CA GLY A 395 -14.90 23.58 5.67
C GLY A 395 -15.69 24.07 6.88
N THR A 396 -15.14 23.99 8.10
CA THR A 396 -15.81 24.45 9.33
C THR A 396 -15.55 25.92 9.66
N LEU A 397 -14.69 26.61 8.90
CA LEU A 397 -14.37 28.02 9.16
C LEU A 397 -15.59 28.93 8.91
N SER A 398 -15.76 29.93 9.77
CA SER A 398 -16.76 30.99 9.56
C SER A 398 -16.43 31.83 8.32
N LEU A 399 -17.44 32.44 7.68
CA LEU A 399 -17.24 33.29 6.49
C LEU A 399 -16.28 34.46 6.75
N VAL A 400 -16.22 34.96 7.99
CA VAL A 400 -15.28 36.01 8.41
C VAL A 400 -13.83 35.48 8.42
N ALA A 401 -13.60 34.33 9.04
CA ALA A 401 -12.28 33.69 9.04
C ALA A 401 -11.84 33.31 7.61
N GLN A 402 -12.77 32.84 6.77
CA GLN A 402 -12.53 32.58 5.35
C GLN A 402 -12.08 33.84 4.59
N GLY A 403 -12.70 34.99 4.85
CA GLY A 403 -12.30 36.27 4.24
C GLY A 403 -10.88 36.71 4.63
N LYS A 404 -10.52 36.56 5.91
CA LYS A 404 -9.16 36.85 6.38
C LYS A 404 -8.12 35.87 5.83
N LEU A 405 -8.48 34.60 5.73
CA LEU A 405 -7.65 33.57 5.12
C LEU A 405 -7.38 33.88 3.64
N LEU A 406 -8.40 34.29 2.90
CA LEU A 406 -8.24 34.71 1.50
C LEU A 406 -7.24 35.86 1.37
N ARG A 407 -7.35 36.88 2.22
CA ARG A 407 -6.42 38.02 2.25
C ARG A 407 -4.99 37.57 2.53
N ALA A 408 -4.80 36.68 3.51
CA ALA A 408 -3.50 36.09 3.82
C ALA A 408 -2.89 35.35 2.61
N LEU A 409 -3.70 34.63 1.83
CA LEU A 409 -3.25 33.88 0.65
C LEU A 409 -3.00 34.72 -0.60
N GLN A 410 -3.63 35.90 -0.69
CA GLN A 410 -3.49 36.81 -1.82
C GLN A 410 -2.37 37.84 -1.59
N GLU A 411 -2.33 38.44 -0.41
CA GLU A 411 -1.44 39.56 -0.08
C GLU A 411 -0.18 39.10 0.67
N GLY A 412 -0.18 37.91 1.27
CA GLY A 412 0.92 37.48 2.15
C GLY A 412 1.00 38.30 3.43
N GLU A 413 -0.12 38.86 3.87
CA GLU A 413 -0.23 39.73 5.03
C GLU A 413 -1.38 39.30 5.95
N VAL A 414 -1.16 39.37 7.25
CA VAL A 414 -2.17 39.07 8.28
C VAL A 414 -2.29 40.23 9.26
N GLU A 415 -3.51 40.45 9.75
CA GLU A 415 -3.82 41.43 10.80
C GLU A 415 -4.36 40.69 12.01
N ARG A 416 -3.81 41.00 13.20
CA ARG A 416 -4.29 40.43 14.46
C ARG A 416 -5.71 40.91 14.76
N VAL A 417 -6.50 40.09 15.45
CA VAL A 417 -7.84 40.48 15.88
C VAL A 417 -7.75 41.69 16.82
N GLY A 418 -8.53 42.74 16.52
CA GLY A 418 -8.52 44.01 17.25
C GLY A 418 -7.32 44.92 16.95
N GLY A 419 -6.42 44.50 16.06
CA GLY A 419 -5.24 45.25 15.65
C GLY A 419 -5.39 45.90 14.28
N THR A 420 -4.56 46.91 14.02
CA THR A 420 -4.44 47.58 12.71
C THR A 420 -3.09 47.36 12.05
N ARG A 421 -2.15 46.70 12.75
CA ARG A 421 -0.82 46.42 12.23
C ARG A 421 -0.87 45.19 11.33
N THR A 422 -0.47 45.37 10.07
CA THR A 422 -0.21 44.27 9.13
C THR A 422 1.13 43.60 9.44
N VAL A 423 1.14 42.27 9.35
CA VAL A 423 2.33 41.43 9.50
C VAL A 423 2.50 40.62 8.23
N ARG A 424 3.64 40.79 7.56
CA ARG A 424 3.99 39.99 6.38
C ARG A 424 4.32 38.57 6.79
N VAL A 425 3.73 37.61 6.07
CA VAL A 425 3.94 36.18 6.29
C VAL A 425 4.18 35.46 4.96
N ASP A 426 5.26 34.67 4.89
CA ASP A 426 5.43 33.69 3.83
C ASP A 426 5.09 32.30 4.38
N VAL A 427 3.94 31.77 3.99
CA VAL A 427 3.43 30.50 4.52
C VAL A 427 2.94 29.64 3.36
N ARG A 428 3.43 28.40 3.27
CA ARG A 428 2.86 27.41 2.38
C ARG A 428 1.58 26.88 3.03
N LEU A 429 0.44 27.08 2.39
CA LEU A 429 -0.82 26.57 2.90
C LEU A 429 -1.08 25.14 2.41
N VAL A 430 -1.45 24.27 3.34
CA VAL A 430 -1.99 22.95 3.07
C VAL A 430 -3.35 22.86 3.79
N ALA A 431 -4.41 22.55 3.06
CA ALA A 431 -5.76 22.45 3.61
C ALA A 431 -6.28 21.03 3.48
N ALA A 432 -7.15 20.61 4.41
CA ALA A 432 -7.84 19.33 4.38
C ALA A 432 -9.31 19.51 4.74
N THR A 433 -10.18 18.67 4.15
CA THR A 433 -11.61 18.65 4.49
C THR A 433 -12.26 17.31 4.14
N ASN A 434 -13.29 16.96 4.89
CA ASN A 434 -14.22 15.87 4.55
C ASN A 434 -15.51 16.34 3.83
N VAL A 435 -15.75 17.65 3.74
CA VAL A 435 -16.94 18.24 3.11
C VAL A 435 -16.71 18.45 1.62
N ASP A 436 -17.75 18.30 0.80
CA ASP A 436 -17.73 18.78 -0.58
C ASP A 436 -17.79 20.31 -0.59
N LEU A 437 -16.63 20.96 -0.74
CA LEU A 437 -16.54 22.42 -0.79
C LEU A 437 -17.32 23.03 -1.96
N ARG A 438 -17.52 22.32 -3.09
CA ARG A 438 -18.34 22.84 -4.19
C ARG A 438 -19.81 22.89 -3.78
N GLN A 439 -20.27 21.90 -3.02
CA GLN A 439 -21.60 21.93 -2.44
C GLN A 439 -21.73 23.06 -1.39
N ALA A 440 -20.75 23.20 -0.49
CA ALA A 440 -20.74 24.26 0.51
C ALA A 440 -20.77 25.67 -0.11
N VAL A 441 -20.11 25.87 -1.26
CA VAL A 441 -20.21 27.14 -2.02
C VAL A 441 -21.63 27.39 -2.53
N ARG A 442 -22.30 26.37 -3.08
CA ARG A 442 -23.70 26.49 -3.54
C ARG A 442 -24.67 26.78 -2.40
N GLU A 443 -24.37 26.29 -1.20
CA GLU A 443 -25.15 26.51 0.02
C GLU A 443 -24.82 27.84 0.72
N GLY A 444 -23.83 28.59 0.24
CA GLY A 444 -23.41 29.87 0.83
C GLY A 444 -22.64 29.74 2.15
N THR A 445 -22.24 28.53 2.54
CA THR A 445 -21.46 28.26 3.75
C THR A 445 -19.95 28.35 3.51
N PHE A 446 -19.53 28.37 2.25
CA PHE A 446 -18.13 28.55 1.87
C PHE A 446 -18.00 29.59 0.74
N ARG A 447 -16.97 30.44 0.81
CA ARG A 447 -16.75 31.46 -0.22
C ARG A 447 -16.19 30.87 -1.51
N GLU A 448 -16.76 31.28 -2.63
CA GLU A 448 -16.34 30.83 -3.97
C GLU A 448 -14.90 31.24 -4.30
N ASP A 449 -14.50 32.48 -3.96
CA ASP A 449 -13.16 33.01 -4.19
C ASP A 449 -12.07 32.23 -3.45
N LEU A 450 -12.31 31.92 -2.17
CA LEU A 450 -11.43 31.07 -1.37
C LEU A 450 -11.36 29.66 -1.91
N PHE A 451 -12.49 29.07 -2.33
CA PHE A 451 -12.51 27.73 -2.93
C PHE A 451 -11.55 27.64 -4.12
N TYR A 452 -11.62 28.58 -5.07
CA TYR A 452 -10.72 28.58 -6.22
C TYR A 452 -9.24 28.75 -5.83
N ARG A 453 -8.95 29.52 -4.78
CA ARG A 453 -7.58 29.73 -4.28
C ARG A 453 -7.01 28.50 -3.57
N LEU A 454 -7.86 27.71 -2.92
CA LEU A 454 -7.47 26.45 -2.26
C LEU A 454 -7.38 25.29 -3.26
N ASN A 455 -8.29 25.24 -4.23
CA ASN A 455 -8.41 24.13 -5.19
C ASN A 455 -7.40 24.23 -6.36
N VAL A 456 -6.21 24.78 -6.10
CA VAL A 456 -5.11 24.87 -7.08
C VAL A 456 -4.52 23.50 -7.36
N PHE A 457 -4.29 22.71 -6.30
CA PHE A 457 -3.79 21.35 -6.42
C PHE A 457 -4.54 20.39 -5.48
N PRO A 458 -5.71 19.87 -5.91
CA PRO A 458 -6.49 18.92 -5.12
C PRO A 458 -5.87 17.52 -5.15
N ILE A 459 -5.79 16.87 -3.99
CA ILE A 459 -5.39 15.46 -3.85
C ILE A 459 -6.49 14.74 -3.09
N HIS A 460 -7.16 13.79 -3.76
CA HIS A 460 -8.20 12.98 -3.14
C HIS A 460 -7.60 11.73 -2.49
N LEU A 461 -7.92 11.50 -1.21
CA LEU A 461 -7.57 10.29 -0.48
C LEU A 461 -8.82 9.41 -0.34
N PRO A 462 -8.85 8.24 -0.98
CA PRO A 462 -10.02 7.36 -0.94
C PRO A 462 -10.20 6.74 0.46
N PRO A 463 -11.44 6.37 0.82
CA PRO A 463 -11.71 5.65 2.05
C PRO A 463 -11.11 4.24 2.02
N LEU A 464 -10.84 3.66 3.20
CA LEU A 464 -10.18 2.37 3.36
C LEU A 464 -10.92 1.23 2.66
N ARG A 465 -12.26 1.30 2.61
CA ARG A 465 -13.12 0.33 1.90
C ARG A 465 -12.87 0.25 0.39
N ASP A 466 -12.33 1.31 -0.22
CA ASP A 466 -11.99 1.37 -1.66
C ASP A 466 -10.52 0.96 -1.91
N ARG A 467 -9.73 0.80 -0.84
CA ARG A 467 -8.32 0.37 -0.87
C ARG A 467 -8.05 -0.77 0.11
N ARG A 468 -8.92 -1.79 0.12
CA ARG A 468 -8.81 -2.96 1.02
C ARG A 468 -7.50 -3.73 0.87
N ASP A 469 -6.82 -3.60 -0.26
CA ASP A 469 -5.50 -4.20 -0.50
C ASP A 469 -4.42 -3.65 0.48
N ASP A 470 -4.65 -2.48 1.08
CA ASP A 470 -3.74 -1.88 2.10
C ASP A 470 -3.95 -2.46 3.51
N ILE A 471 -5.06 -3.16 3.77
CA ILE A 471 -5.43 -3.61 5.11
C ILE A 471 -4.37 -4.54 5.74
N PRO A 472 -3.83 -5.57 5.05
CA PRO A 472 -2.78 -6.43 5.62
C PRO A 472 -1.51 -5.69 6.03
N LEU A 473 -1.08 -4.73 5.20
CA LEU A 473 0.09 -3.88 5.47
C LEU A 473 -0.15 -3.03 6.72
N LEU A 474 -1.31 -2.38 6.79
CA LEU A 474 -1.69 -1.55 7.94
C LEU A 474 -1.84 -2.38 9.22
N MET A 475 -2.47 -3.55 9.14
CA MET A 475 -2.63 -4.48 10.26
C MET A 475 -1.27 -4.89 10.85
N SER A 476 -0.35 -5.31 9.99
CA SER A 476 0.99 -5.71 10.40
C SER A 476 1.77 -4.55 11.02
N HIS A 477 1.68 -3.36 10.41
CA HIS A 477 2.32 -2.15 10.91
C HIS A 477 1.81 -1.75 12.31
N PHE A 478 0.49 -1.68 12.50
CA PHE A 478 -0.10 -1.29 13.77
C PHE A 478 0.09 -2.35 14.85
N LEU A 479 -0.01 -3.64 14.52
CA LEU A 479 0.27 -4.72 15.45
C LEU A 479 1.70 -4.60 16.01
N ALA A 480 2.69 -4.48 15.13
CA ALA A 480 4.10 -4.34 15.52
C ALA A 480 4.36 -3.06 16.33
N HIS A 481 3.64 -1.97 16.03
CA HIS A 481 3.72 -0.73 16.79
C HIS A 481 3.17 -0.91 18.22
N TYR A 482 1.97 -1.48 18.35
CA TYR A 482 1.27 -1.59 19.62
C TYR A 482 1.83 -2.68 20.54
N GLN A 483 2.35 -3.77 19.99
CA GLN A 483 3.13 -4.75 20.76
C GLN A 483 4.31 -4.07 21.47
N ARG A 484 5.08 -3.25 20.76
CA ARG A 484 6.22 -2.50 21.32
C ARG A 484 5.77 -1.46 22.34
N LYS A 485 4.73 -0.69 22.01
CA LYS A 485 4.20 0.38 22.87
C LYS A 485 3.65 -0.15 24.19
N HIS A 486 2.92 -1.26 24.18
CA HIS A 486 2.28 -1.84 25.36
C HIS A 486 3.06 -2.99 25.99
N GLN A 487 4.22 -3.35 25.42
CA GLN A 487 5.05 -4.47 25.87
C GLN A 487 4.26 -5.79 25.96
N ARG A 488 3.37 -6.02 24.99
CA ARG A 488 2.53 -7.22 24.88
C ARG A 488 3.11 -8.17 23.85
N GLN A 489 2.98 -9.47 24.09
CA GLN A 489 3.41 -10.50 23.16
C GLN A 489 2.19 -11.21 22.60
N VAL A 490 1.69 -10.69 21.48
CA VAL A 490 0.50 -11.23 20.80
C VAL A 490 0.95 -11.83 19.47
N PRO A 491 0.83 -13.13 19.22
CA PRO A 491 1.42 -13.78 18.05
C PRO A 491 0.86 -13.29 16.71
N GLY A 492 -0.37 -12.75 16.67
CA GLY A 492 -0.97 -12.27 15.42
C GLY A 492 -2.48 -12.17 15.52
N PHE A 493 -3.15 -12.32 14.38
CA PHE A 493 -4.61 -12.37 14.26
C PHE A 493 -5.08 -13.80 13.97
N SER A 494 -6.18 -14.21 14.60
CA SER A 494 -6.85 -15.46 14.23
C SER A 494 -7.47 -15.33 12.83
N GLN A 495 -7.71 -16.46 12.16
CA GLN A 495 -8.34 -16.45 10.84
C GLN A 495 -9.75 -15.83 10.87
N ALA A 496 -10.46 -16.02 11.99
CA ALA A 496 -11.77 -15.39 12.20
C ALA A 496 -11.63 -13.87 12.31
N ALA A 497 -10.62 -13.36 13.01
CA ALA A 497 -10.35 -11.93 13.15
C ALA A 497 -9.97 -11.29 11.80
N VAL A 498 -9.11 -11.94 11.02
CA VAL A 498 -8.74 -11.49 9.67
C VAL A 498 -9.98 -11.40 8.79
N LYS A 499 -10.80 -12.45 8.76
CA LYS A 499 -12.07 -12.45 7.99
C LYS A 499 -12.98 -11.31 8.42
N ALA A 500 -13.15 -11.09 9.72
CA ALA A 500 -14.01 -10.03 10.24
C ALA A 500 -13.50 -8.64 9.83
N MET A 501 -12.19 -8.38 9.90
CA MET A 501 -11.60 -7.12 9.42
C MET A 501 -11.82 -6.92 7.92
N PHE A 502 -11.69 -7.96 7.09
CA PHE A 502 -11.92 -7.81 5.64
C PHE A 502 -13.37 -7.55 5.23
N HIS A 503 -14.35 -7.93 6.05
CA HIS A 503 -15.77 -7.67 5.78
C HIS A 503 -16.25 -6.35 6.40
N TYR A 504 -15.55 -5.83 7.40
CA TYR A 504 -15.90 -4.59 8.05
C TYR A 504 -15.80 -3.38 7.08
N PRO A 505 -16.73 -2.41 7.13
CA PRO A 505 -16.75 -1.26 6.22
C PRO A 505 -15.78 -0.13 6.58
N PHE A 506 -15.27 -0.08 7.82
CA PHE A 506 -14.38 0.95 8.34
C PHE A 506 -14.88 2.41 8.16
N PRO A 507 -16.02 2.80 8.77
CA PRO A 507 -16.51 4.20 8.72
C PRO A 507 -15.51 5.22 9.26
N GLY A 508 -14.66 4.85 10.22
CA GLY A 508 -13.58 5.70 10.73
C GLY A 508 -12.23 5.49 10.04
N ASN A 509 -12.20 4.73 8.94
CA ASN A 509 -11.04 4.50 8.08
C ASN A 509 -9.81 4.01 8.86
N ILE A 510 -8.63 4.60 8.62
CA ILE A 510 -7.37 4.17 9.23
C ILE A 510 -7.37 4.44 10.74
N ARG A 511 -8.00 5.54 11.19
CA ARG A 511 -8.10 5.88 12.62
C ARG A 511 -8.86 4.81 13.40
N GLU A 512 -9.94 4.30 12.82
CA GLU A 512 -10.69 3.21 13.43
C GLU A 512 -9.92 1.89 13.40
N LEU A 513 -9.30 1.52 12.28
CA LEU A 513 -8.44 0.35 12.20
C LEU A 513 -7.33 0.38 13.27
N GLN A 514 -6.69 1.54 13.44
CA GLN A 514 -5.67 1.76 14.46
C GLN A 514 -6.22 1.53 15.87
N ASN A 515 -7.38 2.09 16.20
CA ASN A 515 -8.03 1.92 17.51
C ASN A 515 -8.47 0.46 17.76
N LEU A 516 -8.99 -0.21 16.74
CA LEU A 516 -9.39 -1.63 16.81
C LEU A 516 -8.19 -2.50 17.17
N ILE A 517 -7.06 -2.30 16.51
CA ILE A 517 -5.83 -3.07 16.75
C ILE A 517 -5.22 -2.73 18.11
N GLU A 518 -5.14 -1.45 18.50
CA GLU A 518 -4.65 -1.05 19.82
C GLU A 518 -5.45 -1.72 20.93
N ARG A 519 -6.78 -1.64 20.85
CA ARG A 519 -7.69 -2.29 21.81
C ARG A 519 -7.51 -3.80 21.81
N ALA A 520 -7.40 -4.42 20.64
CA ALA A 520 -7.21 -5.86 20.57
C ALA A 520 -5.90 -6.32 21.19
N VAL A 521 -4.79 -5.58 21.01
CA VAL A 521 -3.50 -5.86 21.65
C VAL A 521 -3.57 -5.72 23.17
N ILE A 522 -4.37 -4.79 23.68
CA ILE A 522 -4.58 -4.60 25.11
C ILE A 522 -5.43 -5.72 25.71
N LEU A 523 -6.46 -6.18 24.99
CA LEU A 523 -7.41 -7.19 25.47
C LEU A 523 -6.90 -8.63 25.33
N ALA A 524 -6.13 -8.92 24.27
CA ALA A 524 -5.62 -10.27 24.01
C ALA A 524 -4.66 -10.72 25.12
N THR A 525 -4.77 -11.98 25.54
CA THR A 525 -3.81 -12.62 26.46
C THR A 525 -2.44 -12.75 25.80
N ASP A 526 -1.36 -12.65 26.58
CA ASP A 526 -0.02 -12.89 26.02
C ASP A 526 0.09 -14.34 25.55
N GLY A 527 0.61 -14.52 24.33
CA GLY A 527 0.74 -15.82 23.67
C GLY A 527 -0.50 -16.29 22.92
N GLU A 528 -1.64 -15.58 23.00
CA GLU A 528 -2.88 -15.95 22.29
C GLU A 528 -3.15 -15.03 21.10
N PRO A 529 -3.62 -15.55 19.95
CA PRO A 529 -3.94 -14.73 18.79
C PRO A 529 -5.13 -13.79 19.06
N ILE A 530 -5.16 -12.67 18.33
CA ILE A 530 -6.29 -11.74 18.36
C ILE A 530 -7.50 -12.39 17.72
N GLU A 531 -8.55 -12.60 18.52
CA GLU A 531 -9.87 -13.04 18.08
C GLU A 531 -10.82 -11.87 17.75
N PRO A 532 -11.92 -12.12 16.99
CA PRO A 532 -12.90 -11.09 16.65
C PRO A 532 -13.45 -10.31 17.85
N HIS A 533 -13.67 -10.98 18.97
CA HIS A 533 -14.23 -10.35 20.17
C HIS A 533 -13.25 -9.35 20.82
N HIS A 534 -11.95 -9.45 20.58
CA HIS A 534 -10.98 -8.45 21.01
C HIS A 534 -11.04 -7.18 20.15
N LEU A 535 -11.38 -7.32 18.85
CA LEU A 535 -11.47 -6.21 17.91
C LEU A 535 -12.76 -5.42 18.12
N PHE A 536 -13.91 -6.10 18.11
CA PHE A 536 -15.25 -5.49 18.08
C PHE A 536 -15.94 -5.41 19.46
N ALA A 537 -15.14 -5.29 20.53
CA ALA A 537 -15.65 -5.20 21.91
C ALA A 537 -16.36 -3.88 22.24
N GLY A 538 -16.24 -2.84 21.41
CA GLY A 538 -16.67 -1.47 21.69
C GLY A 538 -18.08 -1.10 21.22
N GLY A 539 -18.87 -2.07 20.75
CA GLY A 539 -20.21 -1.84 20.18
C GLY A 539 -20.23 -1.74 18.65
N GLU A 540 -19.10 -1.99 17.99
CA GLU A 540 -19.02 -2.15 16.54
C GLU A 540 -19.73 -3.46 16.13
N GLN A 541 -20.82 -3.39 15.35
CA GLN A 541 -21.49 -4.60 14.86
C GLN A 541 -20.72 -5.16 13.66
N SER A 542 -20.07 -6.33 13.80
CA SER A 542 -19.66 -7.12 12.65
C SER A 542 -20.92 -7.79 12.09
N GLY A 543 -21.34 -7.38 10.89
CA GLY A 543 -22.46 -8.00 10.17
C GLY A 543 -22.19 -9.46 9.80
#